data_AF-A0A7S2WUJ0-F1
#
_entry.id   AF-A0A7S2WUJ0-F1
#
_cell.length_a   1.000
_cell.length_b   1.000
_cell.length_c   1.000
_cell.angle_alpha   90.00
_cell.angle_beta   90.00
_cell.angle_gamma   90.00
#
_symmetry.space_group_name_H-M   'P 1'
#
loop_
_entity.id
_entity.type
_entity.pdbx_description
1 polymer ?
#
loop_
_entity_poly.entity_id
_entity_poly.type
_entity_poly.pdbx_seq_one_letter_code
_entity_poly.pdbx_strand_id
1 'polypeptide(L)'
;ERSFPLLPGRSCTADRRATWVARVWTMAPNNALGKPTAAHIRSAAEATQATPRKSARLQKLRQAEQERQAPMEKTRKERGERTSVGDGFGAGDRSMVPADVVRSRGTGTELERTPLEDFEAAYRWPQDELRCLWTAVMFLTRLPCPGWCDHHPGYLMKSMVYFPLVGALIGVWNAAIFDALVTSLHLPALVAAAVSSGCTLWLTGCFHEDGLCDTLDGFGGGWTRAQILAIMKDSRSGSYATMGASFWAMAKCAAISHLASYLAWEGSTSQTEAASSGTLCSVWAFGASVGGGPAILVAQAAARATAAPLIYMFEYVVDDQDAKGEYYNWFGESQRLLGWCRVVSALAAGAAIAYAVLPLSRATRVVGVVAIAAPLAGLYGRSIIGGVMGDYLGATICIVEVSIYVALGSAVPEFRLQPVSAAARHSAQGESQNLASIAMEVFSRLGQLGPLCWLALVLALPQAYAAWRDRYERKLHKK
;
A
#
# COMPACT_ATOMS: atom_id res chain seq x y z
N GLU A 1 -58.12 3.59 39.65
CA GLU A 1 -58.85 3.52 38.36
C GLU A 1 -57.94 4.12 37.29
N ARG A 2 -57.47 3.49 36.21
CA ARG A 2 -57.83 2.28 35.45
C ARG A 2 -56.55 1.52 35.04
N SER A 3 -56.73 0.22 34.84
CA SER A 3 -55.74 -0.86 34.70
C SER A 3 -55.22 -1.08 33.26
N PHE A 4 -54.07 -1.78 33.12
CA PHE A 4 -53.77 -2.96 32.24
C PHE A 4 -52.26 -3.07 31.86
N PRO A 5 -51.68 -4.27 31.59
CA PRO A 5 -51.21 -5.27 32.56
C PRO A 5 -49.70 -5.64 32.42
N LEU A 6 -49.20 -6.40 33.41
CA LEU A 6 -47.88 -7.07 33.48
C LEU A 6 -47.67 -8.14 32.40
N LEU A 7 -46.44 -8.30 31.89
CA LEU A 7 -45.81 -9.58 31.46
C LEU A 7 -44.26 -9.44 31.47
N PRO A 8 -43.48 -10.55 31.54
CA PRO A 8 -42.45 -10.76 32.56
C PRO A 8 -41.00 -10.56 32.06
N GLY A 9 -40.10 -10.43 33.03
CA GLY A 9 -38.66 -10.33 32.81
C GLY A 9 -38.07 -11.46 31.97
N ARG A 10 -37.14 -11.09 31.09
CA ARG A 10 -36.12 -12.00 30.55
C ARG A 10 -34.75 -11.43 30.84
N SER A 11 -34.01 -12.23 31.60
CA SER A 11 -32.60 -12.12 31.92
C SER A 11 -31.76 -11.81 30.68
N CYS A 12 -30.91 -10.80 30.82
CA CYS A 12 -29.81 -10.50 29.93
C CYS A 12 -28.78 -11.64 30.02
N THR A 13 -28.69 -12.50 29.00
CA THR A 13 -27.61 -13.50 28.90
C THR A 13 -26.54 -13.01 27.94
N ALA A 14 -25.29 -13.17 28.38
CA ALA A 14 -24.04 -12.65 27.83
C ALA A 14 -23.62 -13.21 26.45
N ASP A 15 -24.55 -13.75 25.67
CA ASP A 15 -24.25 -14.59 24.50
C ASP A 15 -24.11 -13.81 23.17
N ARG A 16 -24.62 -12.57 23.11
CA ARG A 16 -24.56 -11.76 21.87
C ARG A 16 -23.23 -11.04 21.60
N ARG A 17 -22.35 -10.91 22.60
CA ARG A 17 -21.01 -10.30 22.41
C ARG A 17 -19.98 -11.31 21.91
N ALA A 18 -20.13 -12.59 22.25
CA ALA A 18 -19.23 -13.65 21.77
C ALA A 18 -19.41 -13.93 20.25
N THR A 19 -20.61 -13.72 19.71
CA THR A 19 -20.90 -13.98 18.29
C THR A 19 -20.29 -12.97 17.30
N TRP A 20 -19.98 -11.75 17.74
CA TRP A 20 -19.34 -10.75 16.86
C TRP A 20 -17.83 -10.99 16.73
N VAL A 21 -17.14 -11.26 17.86
CA VAL A 21 -15.70 -11.52 17.87
C VAL A 21 -15.35 -12.83 17.16
N ALA A 22 -16.19 -13.87 17.32
CA ALA A 22 -16.01 -15.14 16.60
C ALA A 22 -16.24 -15.01 15.08
N ARG A 23 -17.19 -14.18 14.64
CA ARG A 23 -17.45 -13.96 13.20
C ARG A 23 -16.33 -13.20 12.48
N VAL A 24 -15.68 -12.26 13.16
CA VAL A 24 -14.52 -11.53 12.62
C VAL A 24 -13.31 -12.45 12.41
N TRP A 25 -13.15 -13.49 13.25
CA TRP A 25 -12.06 -14.48 13.12
C TRP A 25 -12.31 -15.60 12.12
N THR A 26 -13.58 -15.86 11.74
CA THR A 26 -13.93 -16.92 10.77
C THR A 26 -14.09 -16.43 9.32
N MET A 27 -14.02 -15.11 9.07
CA MET A 27 -14.05 -14.58 7.71
C MET A 27 -12.67 -14.79 7.08
N ALA A 28 -12.62 -15.56 6.00
CA ALA A 28 -11.39 -15.72 5.21
C ALA A 28 -10.89 -14.33 4.79
N PRO A 29 -9.58 -14.04 4.92
CA PRO A 29 -9.02 -12.78 4.45
C PRO A 29 -9.39 -12.57 2.98
N ASN A 30 -9.63 -11.31 2.61
CA ASN A 30 -9.73 -10.90 1.20
C ASN A 30 -8.36 -11.19 0.55
N ASN A 31 -8.18 -12.41 0.07
CA ASN A 31 -7.04 -12.78 -0.72
C ASN A 31 -7.28 -12.15 -2.09
N ALA A 32 -6.45 -11.17 -2.44
CA ALA A 32 -6.40 -10.60 -3.77
C ALA A 32 -6.52 -11.72 -4.81
N LEU A 33 -7.51 -11.57 -5.70
CA LEU A 33 -7.85 -12.48 -6.82
C LEU A 33 -8.59 -13.79 -6.51
N GLY A 34 -9.25 -13.93 -5.36
CA GLY A 34 -10.20 -15.05 -5.13
C GLY A 34 -11.66 -14.60 -5.15
N LYS A 35 -12.49 -15.11 -6.06
CA LYS A 35 -13.95 -14.88 -6.04
C LYS A 35 -14.53 -15.29 -4.66
N PRO A 36 -15.56 -14.59 -4.12
CA PRO A 36 -16.28 -15.02 -2.91
C PRO A 36 -17.01 -16.38 -3.07
N THR A 37 -16.94 -17.00 -4.25
CA THR A 37 -17.49 -18.32 -4.57
C THR A 37 -16.87 -19.47 -3.78
N ALA A 38 -15.65 -19.34 -3.26
CA ALA A 38 -15.00 -20.45 -2.52
C ALA A 38 -15.67 -20.77 -1.17
N ALA A 39 -16.44 -19.84 -0.59
CA ALA A 39 -17.28 -20.10 0.59
C ALA A 39 -18.60 -20.80 0.20
N HIS A 40 -19.18 -20.45 -0.94
CA HIS A 40 -20.39 -21.07 -1.48
C HIS A 40 -20.14 -22.48 -2.02
N ILE A 41 -18.97 -22.74 -2.62
CA ILE A 41 -18.55 -24.07 -3.07
C ILE A 41 -18.22 -24.97 -1.88
N ARG A 42 -17.64 -24.43 -0.80
CA ARG A 42 -17.43 -25.18 0.45
C ARG A 42 -18.75 -25.52 1.13
N SER A 43 -19.68 -24.58 1.26
CA SER A 43 -21.01 -24.87 1.83
C SER A 43 -21.84 -25.81 0.95
N ALA A 44 -21.71 -25.73 -0.38
CA ALA A 44 -22.35 -26.66 -1.31
C ALA A 44 -21.70 -28.06 -1.25
N ALA A 45 -20.37 -28.16 -1.14
CA ALA A 45 -19.67 -29.44 -0.99
C ALA A 45 -19.98 -30.10 0.37
N GLU A 46 -20.05 -29.33 1.44
CA GLU A 46 -20.44 -29.79 2.79
C GLU A 46 -21.93 -30.19 2.82
N ALA A 47 -22.82 -29.46 2.14
CA ALA A 47 -24.22 -29.83 1.99
C ALA A 47 -24.43 -31.09 1.11
N THR A 48 -23.54 -31.32 0.14
CA THR A 48 -23.60 -32.51 -0.74
C THR A 48 -23.09 -33.78 -0.03
N GLN A 49 -22.26 -33.63 1.01
CA GLN A 49 -21.82 -34.76 1.86
C GLN A 49 -22.88 -35.23 2.87
N ALA A 50 -23.98 -34.48 3.04
CA ALA A 50 -24.99 -34.76 4.07
C ALA A 50 -26.24 -35.53 3.58
N THR A 51 -26.23 -36.17 2.40
CA THR A 51 -27.38 -36.99 1.94
C THR A 51 -27.00 -38.41 1.52
N PRO A 52 -27.48 -39.46 2.23
CA PRO A 52 -27.11 -40.84 1.94
C PRO A 52 -28.02 -41.42 0.85
N ARG A 53 -27.83 -41.04 -0.41
CA ARG A 53 -28.57 -41.67 -1.54
C ARG A 53 -27.91 -41.45 -2.90
N LYS A 54 -26.68 -41.96 -3.10
CA LYS A 54 -26.06 -42.16 -4.44
C LYS A 54 -24.82 -43.08 -4.42
N SER A 55 -24.76 -44.05 -3.51
CA SER A 55 -23.56 -44.88 -3.25
C SER A 55 -23.31 -46.03 -4.25
N ALA A 56 -24.29 -46.45 -5.07
CA ALA A 56 -24.10 -47.62 -5.95
C ALA A 56 -23.42 -47.30 -7.30
N ARG A 57 -23.58 -46.08 -7.84
CA ARG A 57 -23.02 -45.70 -9.16
C ARG A 57 -21.57 -45.24 -9.08
N LEU A 58 -21.17 -44.65 -7.95
CA LEU A 58 -19.80 -44.19 -7.68
C LEU A 58 -18.84 -45.34 -7.34
N GLN A 59 -19.31 -46.40 -6.68
CA GLN A 59 -18.51 -47.61 -6.47
C GLN A 59 -18.21 -48.33 -7.78
N LYS A 60 -19.19 -48.45 -8.69
CA LYS A 60 -18.99 -49.06 -10.01
C LYS A 60 -18.01 -48.28 -10.89
N LEU A 61 -18.00 -46.94 -10.80
CA LEU A 61 -17.06 -46.11 -11.55
C LEU A 61 -15.63 -46.22 -11.03
N ARG A 62 -15.43 -46.26 -9.70
CA ARG A 62 -14.10 -46.45 -9.09
C ARG A 62 -13.52 -47.84 -9.37
N GLN A 63 -14.36 -48.86 -9.41
CA GLN A 63 -13.93 -50.23 -9.72
C GLN A 63 -13.50 -50.35 -11.20
N ALA A 64 -14.22 -49.68 -12.11
CA ALA A 64 -13.85 -49.60 -13.53
C ALA A 64 -12.58 -48.75 -13.80
N GLU A 65 -12.26 -47.78 -12.93
CA GLU A 65 -11.02 -46.99 -13.00
C GLU A 65 -9.80 -47.76 -12.49
N GLN A 66 -9.96 -48.55 -11.42
CA GLN A 66 -8.91 -49.41 -10.88
C GLN A 66 -8.54 -50.54 -11.84
N GLU A 67 -9.51 -51.08 -12.59
CA GLU A 67 -9.28 -52.10 -13.63
C GLU A 67 -8.62 -51.53 -14.90
N ARG A 68 -8.69 -50.21 -15.14
CA ARG A 68 -8.03 -49.54 -16.27
C ARG A 68 -6.58 -49.14 -16.01
N GLN A 69 -6.12 -49.11 -14.76
CA GLN A 69 -4.77 -48.65 -14.38
C GLN A 69 -3.74 -49.77 -14.13
N ALA A 70 -4.08 -51.03 -14.38
CA ALA A 70 -3.10 -52.12 -14.47
C ALA A 70 -3.02 -52.60 -15.93
N PRO A 71 -1.85 -52.80 -16.59
CA PRO A 71 -0.46 -52.79 -16.11
C PRO A 71 0.49 -51.89 -16.97
N MET A 72 1.10 -50.86 -16.38
CA MET A 72 2.28 -50.16 -16.95
C MET A 72 3.32 -49.86 -15.85
N GLU A 73 3.38 -50.70 -14.83
CA GLU A 73 4.39 -50.65 -13.77
C GLU A 73 5.42 -51.77 -14.00
N LYS A 74 6.16 -51.69 -15.11
CA LYS A 74 7.28 -52.61 -15.37
C LYS A 74 8.32 -52.11 -16.38
N THR A 75 8.65 -50.82 -16.40
CA THR A 75 9.87 -50.32 -17.11
C THR A 75 10.24 -48.90 -16.69
N ARG A 76 10.69 -48.70 -15.44
CA ARG A 76 11.56 -47.55 -15.08
C ARG A 76 12.32 -47.77 -13.77
N LYS A 77 12.95 -48.92 -13.62
CA LYS A 77 14.20 -49.01 -12.85
C LYS A 77 15.33 -48.84 -13.87
N GLU A 78 16.39 -48.12 -13.47
CA GLU A 78 17.58 -47.74 -14.26
C GLU A 78 17.54 -46.36 -14.92
N ARG A 79 17.73 -45.31 -14.10
CA ARG A 79 18.89 -44.41 -14.22
C ARG A 79 18.94 -43.53 -12.99
N GLY A 80 20.03 -43.68 -12.23
CA GLY A 80 20.31 -42.86 -11.07
C GLY A 80 20.87 -41.51 -11.49
N GLU A 81 20.49 -40.48 -10.72
CA GLU A 81 21.38 -39.38 -10.38
C GLU A 81 20.96 -38.87 -9.00
N ARG A 82 21.93 -38.89 -8.07
CA ARG A 82 21.80 -38.43 -6.69
C ARG A 82 22.11 -36.93 -6.67
N THR A 83 21.30 -36.14 -5.99
CA THR A 83 21.77 -35.01 -5.17
C THR A 83 20.90 -34.86 -3.93
N SER A 84 21.53 -34.36 -2.89
CA SER A 84 21.35 -34.64 -1.46
C SER A 84 20.10 -34.05 -0.81
N VAL A 85 19.39 -34.92 -0.10
CA VAL A 85 18.43 -34.55 0.96
C VAL A 85 19.24 -34.09 2.18
N GLY A 86 19.06 -32.83 2.55
CA GLY A 86 19.42 -32.30 3.86
C GLY A 86 18.14 -32.07 4.65
N ASP A 87 17.74 -33.06 5.43
CA ASP A 87 16.66 -32.96 6.41
C ASP A 87 17.10 -32.11 7.61
N GLY A 88 16.22 -31.24 8.10
CA GLY A 88 16.31 -30.73 9.47
C GLY A 88 15.87 -29.29 9.71
N PHE A 89 14.55 -29.03 9.68
CA PHE A 89 13.85 -28.16 10.64
C PHE A 89 12.33 -28.30 10.40
N GLY A 90 11.69 -29.23 11.11
CA GLY A 90 10.26 -29.20 11.48
C GLY A 90 9.23 -28.69 10.46
N ALA A 91 9.35 -29.03 9.18
CA ALA A 91 8.32 -28.75 8.20
C ALA A 91 7.19 -29.76 8.37
N GLY A 92 6.19 -29.42 9.20
CA GLY A 92 4.91 -30.09 9.14
C GLY A 92 4.43 -30.09 7.69
N ASP A 93 3.92 -31.24 7.24
CA ASP A 93 3.45 -31.53 5.89
C ASP A 93 2.50 -30.43 5.38
N ARG A 94 3.08 -29.37 4.82
CA ARG A 94 2.35 -28.39 4.02
C ARG A 94 2.35 -28.96 2.62
N SER A 95 1.48 -29.95 2.41
CA SER A 95 1.11 -30.39 1.07
C SER A 95 0.81 -29.13 0.25
N MET A 96 1.64 -28.87 -0.76
CA MET A 96 1.46 -27.79 -1.72
C MET A 96 0.01 -27.83 -2.20
N VAL A 97 -0.70 -26.70 -2.14
CA VAL A 97 -2.12 -26.66 -2.50
C VAL A 97 -2.28 -27.29 -3.89
N PRO A 98 -3.11 -28.35 -4.04
CA PRO A 98 -3.23 -29.06 -5.30
C PRO A 98 -3.55 -28.12 -6.47
N ALA A 99 -2.93 -28.33 -7.62
CA ALA A 99 -3.04 -27.42 -8.77
C ALA A 99 -4.47 -27.27 -9.28
N ASP A 100 -5.31 -28.30 -9.11
CA ASP A 100 -6.75 -28.28 -9.36
C ASP A 100 -7.50 -27.38 -8.37
N VAL A 101 -7.10 -27.34 -7.10
CA VAL A 101 -7.66 -26.39 -6.11
C VAL A 101 -7.26 -24.96 -6.47
N VAL A 102 -6.01 -24.73 -6.90
CA VAL A 102 -5.56 -23.41 -7.39
C VAL A 102 -6.33 -22.99 -8.64
N ARG A 103 -6.54 -23.91 -9.60
CA ARG A 103 -7.38 -23.66 -10.79
C ARG A 103 -8.85 -23.40 -10.44
N SER A 104 -9.40 -24.13 -9.45
CA SER A 104 -10.79 -23.98 -9.00
C SER A 104 -11.07 -22.67 -8.27
N ARG A 105 -10.03 -21.99 -7.76
CA ARG A 105 -10.15 -20.62 -7.21
C ARG A 105 -10.41 -19.59 -8.32
N GLY A 106 -10.27 -19.99 -9.59
CA GLY A 106 -10.27 -19.12 -10.75
C GLY A 106 -8.98 -18.31 -10.81
N THR A 107 -8.56 -17.94 -12.02
CA THR A 107 -7.46 -16.99 -12.27
C THR A 107 -7.88 -15.54 -12.01
N GLY A 108 -9.15 -15.29 -11.71
CA GLY A 108 -9.77 -13.96 -11.79
C GLY A 108 -10.04 -13.49 -13.23
N THR A 109 -9.57 -14.22 -14.24
CA THR A 109 -9.73 -13.86 -15.67
C THR A 109 -11.00 -14.43 -16.31
N GLU A 110 -11.70 -15.36 -15.65
CA GLU A 110 -13.08 -15.77 -15.99
C GLU A 110 -14.12 -14.75 -15.52
N LEU A 111 -13.84 -13.46 -15.67
CA LEU A 111 -14.86 -12.42 -15.66
C LEU A 111 -15.30 -12.28 -17.11
N GLU A 112 -16.56 -12.58 -17.39
CA GLU A 112 -17.19 -12.16 -18.64
C GLU A 112 -16.91 -10.67 -18.81
N ARG A 113 -16.02 -10.32 -19.75
CA ARG A 113 -15.46 -8.97 -19.86
C ARG A 113 -16.58 -8.03 -20.26
N THR A 114 -17.05 -7.23 -19.32
CA THR A 114 -17.98 -6.15 -19.61
C THR A 114 -17.24 -5.11 -20.46
N PRO A 115 -17.73 -4.78 -21.68
CA PRO A 115 -17.22 -3.65 -22.44
C PRO A 115 -17.20 -2.38 -21.56
N LEU A 116 -16.19 -1.55 -21.73
CA LEU A 116 -16.05 -0.33 -20.93
C LEU A 116 -17.23 0.62 -21.15
N GLU A 117 -17.78 0.63 -22.36
CA GLU A 117 -18.96 1.40 -22.75
C GLU A 117 -20.19 0.96 -21.95
N ASP A 118 -20.36 -0.34 -21.74
CA ASP A 118 -21.46 -0.90 -20.95
C ASP A 118 -21.27 -0.58 -19.46
N PHE A 119 -20.04 -0.63 -18.97
CA PHE A 119 -19.71 -0.16 -17.62
C PHE A 119 -20.05 1.32 -17.44
N GLU A 120 -19.66 2.18 -18.39
CA GLU A 120 -19.97 3.61 -18.37
C GLU A 120 -21.48 3.87 -18.42
N ALA A 121 -22.21 3.11 -19.23
CA ALA A 121 -23.68 3.17 -19.33
C ALA A 121 -24.39 2.62 -18.09
N ALA A 122 -23.78 1.69 -17.36
CA ALA A 122 -24.31 1.12 -16.13
C ALA A 122 -23.96 1.93 -14.89
N TYR A 123 -22.84 2.66 -14.89
CA TYR A 123 -22.37 3.45 -13.76
C TYR A 123 -23.39 4.54 -13.38
N ARG A 124 -23.70 4.64 -12.09
CA ARG A 124 -24.67 5.59 -11.51
C ARG A 124 -24.00 6.40 -10.41
N TRP A 125 -23.61 7.62 -10.75
CA TRP A 125 -23.20 8.60 -9.75
C TRP A 125 -24.45 9.23 -9.10
N PRO A 126 -24.51 9.37 -7.76
CA PRO A 126 -23.48 9.05 -6.75
C PRO A 126 -23.58 7.64 -6.14
N GLN A 127 -24.56 6.82 -6.53
CA GLN A 127 -24.85 5.52 -5.89
C GLN A 127 -23.64 4.58 -5.86
N ASP A 128 -22.84 4.59 -6.92
CA ASP A 128 -21.68 3.73 -7.11
C ASP A 128 -20.41 4.19 -6.36
N GLU A 129 -20.39 5.38 -5.77
CA GLU A 129 -19.21 5.85 -5.02
C GLU A 129 -18.95 5.02 -3.76
N LEU A 130 -20.00 4.49 -3.13
CA LEU A 130 -19.84 3.56 -2.00
C LEU A 130 -19.15 2.28 -2.45
N ARG A 131 -19.44 1.81 -3.67
CA ARG A 131 -18.75 0.66 -4.27
C ARG A 131 -17.30 0.98 -4.60
N CYS A 132 -17.01 2.17 -5.13
CA CYS A 132 -15.63 2.63 -5.30
C CYS A 132 -14.87 2.65 -3.96
N LEU A 133 -15.45 3.19 -2.88
CA LEU A 133 -14.80 3.20 -1.57
C LEU A 133 -14.49 1.78 -1.06
N TRP A 134 -15.47 0.87 -1.08
CA TRP A 134 -15.23 -0.50 -0.65
C TRP A 134 -14.29 -1.28 -1.58
N THR A 135 -14.26 -0.95 -2.86
CA THR A 135 -13.26 -1.49 -3.81
C THR A 135 -11.85 -1.06 -3.39
N ALA A 136 -11.65 0.20 -2.98
CA ALA A 136 -10.37 0.65 -2.45
C ALA A 136 -9.98 -0.08 -1.15
N VAL A 137 -10.93 -0.31 -0.23
CA VAL A 137 -10.69 -1.09 1.00
C VAL A 137 -10.30 -2.53 0.67
N MET A 138 -11.03 -3.17 -0.24
CA MET A 138 -10.77 -4.54 -0.68
C MET A 138 -9.41 -4.67 -1.37
N PHE A 139 -9.03 -3.67 -2.16
CA PHE A 139 -7.78 -3.68 -2.92
C PHE A 139 -6.55 -3.42 -2.04
N LEU A 140 -6.65 -2.50 -1.09
CA LEU A 140 -5.50 -2.06 -0.29
C LEU A 140 -5.35 -2.79 1.06
N THR A 141 -6.35 -3.57 1.47
CA THR A 141 -6.37 -4.26 2.78
C THR A 141 -6.94 -5.67 2.68
N ARG A 142 -6.62 -6.50 3.66
CA ARG A 142 -7.22 -7.84 3.84
C ARG A 142 -8.48 -7.82 4.72
N LEU A 143 -9.04 -6.64 5.01
CA LEU A 143 -10.28 -6.51 5.78
C LEU A 143 -11.45 -7.08 5.00
N PRO A 144 -12.42 -7.74 5.67
CA PRO A 144 -13.60 -8.27 4.99
C PRO A 144 -14.42 -7.14 4.37
N CYS A 145 -14.80 -7.32 3.11
CA CYS A 145 -15.64 -6.38 2.36
C CYS A 145 -17.01 -6.98 2.06
N PRO A 146 -18.03 -6.14 1.81
CA PRO A 146 -19.34 -6.63 1.38
C PRO A 146 -19.24 -7.50 0.12
N GLY A 147 -20.00 -8.59 0.06
CA GLY A 147 -19.92 -9.57 -1.04
C GLY A 147 -20.38 -9.05 -2.42
N TRP A 148 -20.93 -7.83 -2.47
CA TRP A 148 -21.29 -7.14 -3.72
C TRP A 148 -20.15 -6.28 -4.29
N CYS A 149 -19.03 -6.13 -3.55
CA CYS A 149 -17.81 -5.52 -4.07
C CYS A 149 -16.99 -6.59 -4.81
N ASP A 150 -16.58 -6.27 -6.03
CA ASP A 150 -15.79 -7.13 -6.90
C ASP A 150 -14.53 -6.40 -7.41
N HIS A 151 -13.68 -7.12 -8.13
CA HIS A 151 -12.42 -6.60 -8.66
C HIS A 151 -12.59 -6.02 -10.06
N HIS A 152 -13.75 -5.45 -10.39
CA HIS A 152 -13.96 -4.91 -11.74
C HIS A 152 -13.03 -3.70 -11.99
N PRO A 153 -12.19 -3.71 -13.04
CA PRO A 153 -11.19 -2.66 -13.26
C PRO A 153 -11.75 -1.25 -13.36
N GLY A 154 -12.96 -1.07 -13.90
CA GLY A 154 -13.64 0.23 -13.91
C GLY A 154 -13.92 0.80 -12.51
N TYR A 155 -14.38 -0.01 -11.56
CA TYR A 155 -14.54 0.43 -10.16
C TYR A 155 -13.19 0.65 -9.50
N LEU A 156 -12.21 -0.22 -9.75
CA LEU A 156 -10.87 -0.06 -9.20
C LEU A 156 -10.21 1.25 -9.67
N MET A 157 -10.32 1.58 -10.96
CA MET A 157 -9.81 2.82 -11.52
C MET A 157 -10.48 4.04 -10.87
N LYS A 158 -11.81 4.04 -10.77
CA LYS A 158 -12.55 5.12 -10.11
C LYS A 158 -12.28 5.19 -8.60
N SER A 159 -11.93 4.07 -7.97
CA SER A 159 -11.66 3.96 -6.53
C SER A 159 -10.37 4.65 -6.07
N MET A 160 -9.45 4.96 -7.00
CA MET A 160 -8.19 5.64 -6.66
C MET A 160 -8.38 6.97 -5.93
N VAL A 161 -9.54 7.63 -6.12
CA VAL A 161 -9.90 8.83 -5.36
C VAL A 161 -9.96 8.60 -3.84
N TYR A 162 -10.25 7.36 -3.42
CA TYR A 162 -10.37 6.95 -2.02
C TYR A 162 -9.09 6.36 -1.43
N PHE A 163 -8.04 6.16 -2.24
CA PHE A 163 -6.77 5.60 -1.76
C PHE A 163 -6.14 6.39 -0.61
N PRO A 164 -6.16 7.75 -0.58
CA PRO A 164 -5.68 8.52 0.56
C PRO A 164 -6.50 8.27 1.84
N LEU A 165 -7.82 8.10 1.71
CA LEU A 165 -8.71 7.83 2.84
C LEU A 165 -8.48 6.44 3.42
N VAL A 166 -8.36 5.42 2.56
CA VAL A 166 -7.99 4.07 3.00
C VAL A 166 -6.55 4.05 3.55
N GLY A 167 -5.66 4.86 2.99
CA GLY A 167 -4.33 5.12 3.55
C GLY A 167 -4.38 5.70 4.96
N ALA A 168 -5.28 6.64 5.23
CA ALA A 168 -5.48 7.16 6.58
C ALA A 168 -6.04 6.09 7.52
N LEU A 169 -6.94 5.21 7.06
CA LEU A 169 -7.42 4.07 7.85
C LEU A 169 -6.27 3.13 8.26
N ILE A 170 -5.41 2.76 7.30
CA ILE A 170 -4.18 1.97 7.55
C ILE A 170 -3.23 2.73 8.49
N GLY A 171 -3.13 4.05 8.29
CA GLY A 171 -2.34 4.95 9.10
C GLY A 171 -2.79 5.01 10.56
N VAL A 172 -4.09 5.13 10.81
CA VAL A 172 -4.70 5.10 12.15
C VAL A 172 -4.44 3.76 12.82
N TRP A 173 -4.59 2.65 12.10
CA TRP A 173 -4.27 1.31 12.60
C TRP A 173 -2.81 1.21 13.04
N ASN A 174 -1.88 1.61 12.18
CA ASN A 174 -0.45 1.55 12.46
C ASN A 174 -0.05 2.49 13.61
N ALA A 175 -0.55 3.73 13.58
CA ALA A 175 -0.26 4.74 14.60
C ALA A 175 -0.80 4.34 15.98
N ALA A 176 -2.01 3.78 16.06
CA ALA A 176 -2.58 3.31 17.32
C ALA A 176 -1.75 2.18 17.95
N ILE A 177 -1.27 1.23 17.13
CA ILE A 177 -0.38 0.16 17.60
C ILE A 177 0.94 0.75 18.06
N PHE A 178 1.57 1.61 17.24
CA PHE A 178 2.83 2.27 17.58
C PHE A 178 2.72 3.01 18.93
N ASP A 179 1.72 3.88 19.08
CA ASP A 179 1.53 4.67 20.29
C ASP A 179 1.21 3.79 21.50
N ALA A 180 0.41 2.72 21.34
CA ALA A 180 0.14 1.78 22.43
C ALA A 180 1.42 1.05 22.89
N LEU A 181 2.27 0.62 21.96
CA LEU A 181 3.54 -0.04 22.27
C LEU A 181 4.52 0.90 22.99
N VAL A 182 4.58 2.16 22.58
CA VAL A 182 5.45 3.16 23.21
C VAL A 182 4.91 3.62 24.56
N THR A 183 3.62 3.92 24.67
CA THR A 183 3.03 4.54 25.88
C THR A 183 2.59 3.54 26.94
N SER A 184 2.04 2.39 26.53
CA SER A 184 1.49 1.41 27.47
C SER A 184 2.52 0.34 27.84
N LEU A 185 3.33 -0.10 26.87
CA LEU A 185 4.35 -1.13 27.08
C LEU A 185 5.77 -0.57 27.24
N HIS A 186 5.95 0.75 27.10
CA HIS A 186 7.25 1.42 27.26
C HIS A 186 8.36 0.80 26.39
N LEU A 187 7.99 0.27 25.21
CA LEU A 187 8.97 -0.32 24.30
C LEU A 187 9.86 0.77 23.68
N PRO A 188 11.13 0.46 23.38
CA PRO A 188 11.96 1.34 22.58
C PRO A 188 11.29 1.69 21.25
N ALA A 189 11.33 2.96 20.85
CA ALA A 189 10.60 3.45 19.67
C ALA A 189 10.93 2.67 18.38
N LEU A 190 12.18 2.21 18.22
CA LEU A 190 12.57 1.37 17.08
C LEU A 190 11.86 0.02 17.07
N VAL A 191 11.71 -0.60 18.25
CA VAL A 191 10.99 -1.88 18.39
C VAL A 191 9.51 -1.68 18.12
N ALA A 192 8.91 -0.62 18.67
CA ALA A 192 7.52 -0.27 18.41
C ALA A 192 7.27 -0.02 16.91
N ALA A 193 8.18 0.69 16.23
CA ALA A 193 8.10 0.96 14.79
C ALA A 193 8.18 -0.32 13.96
N ALA A 194 9.07 -1.26 14.32
CA ALA A 194 9.20 -2.54 13.64
C ALA A 194 7.94 -3.40 13.80
N VAL A 195 7.41 -3.52 15.03
CA VAL A 195 6.21 -4.31 15.31
C VAL A 195 4.96 -3.71 14.66
N SER A 196 4.76 -2.39 14.75
CA SER A 196 3.62 -1.71 14.15
C SER A 196 3.67 -1.77 12.60
N SER A 197 4.87 -1.67 12.02
CA SER A 197 5.10 -1.88 10.58
C SER A 197 4.77 -3.32 10.18
N GLY A 198 5.19 -4.33 10.96
CA GLY A 198 4.80 -5.73 10.74
C GLY A 198 3.29 -5.96 10.78
N CYS A 199 2.58 -5.29 11.69
CA CYS A 199 1.11 -5.33 11.75
C CYS A 199 0.46 -4.69 10.50
N THR A 200 1.10 -3.69 9.91
CA THR A 200 0.67 -3.08 8.65
C THR A 200 0.88 -4.03 7.47
N LEU A 201 2.06 -4.66 7.38
CA LEU A 201 2.35 -5.68 6.37
C LEU A 201 1.32 -6.82 6.43
N TRP A 202 0.93 -7.23 7.64
CA TRP A 202 -0.16 -8.16 7.83
C TRP A 202 -1.51 -7.56 7.39
N LEU A 203 -1.85 -6.33 7.73
CA LEU A 203 -3.13 -5.74 7.32
C LEU A 203 -3.27 -5.62 5.79
N THR A 204 -2.19 -5.26 5.09
CA THR A 204 -2.18 -5.02 3.64
C THR A 204 -1.84 -6.27 2.83
N GLY A 205 -1.27 -7.30 3.46
CA GLY A 205 -0.77 -8.49 2.76
C GLY A 205 0.51 -8.22 1.97
N CYS A 206 1.34 -7.29 2.43
CA CYS A 206 2.56 -6.83 1.74
C CYS A 206 2.31 -6.29 0.32
N PHE A 207 1.11 -5.76 0.02
CA PHE A 207 0.69 -5.46 -1.34
C PHE A 207 1.62 -4.48 -2.08
N HIS A 208 1.99 -3.35 -1.45
CA HIS A 208 2.91 -2.40 -2.08
C HIS A 208 4.37 -2.84 -1.94
N GLU A 209 4.68 -3.55 -0.86
CA GLU A 209 6.02 -4.06 -0.56
C GLU A 209 6.45 -5.18 -1.53
N ASP A 210 5.49 -5.97 -2.03
CA ASP A 210 5.69 -6.92 -3.13
C ASP A 210 6.09 -6.16 -4.41
N GLY A 211 5.32 -5.13 -4.78
CA GLY A 211 5.66 -4.29 -5.92
C GLY A 211 7.00 -3.55 -5.79
N LEU A 212 7.40 -3.20 -4.57
CA LEU A 212 8.74 -2.70 -4.28
C LEU A 212 9.81 -3.76 -4.58
N CYS A 213 9.63 -5.00 -4.13
CA CYS A 213 10.55 -6.11 -4.41
C CYS A 213 10.66 -6.36 -5.91
N ASP A 214 9.54 -6.51 -6.61
CA ASP A 214 9.50 -6.78 -8.05
C ASP A 214 10.18 -5.66 -8.83
N THR A 215 9.89 -4.39 -8.48
CA THR A 215 10.52 -3.23 -9.11
C THR A 215 12.03 -3.22 -8.90
N LEU A 216 12.51 -3.48 -7.68
CA LEU A 216 13.93 -3.48 -7.36
C LEU A 216 14.67 -4.60 -8.10
N ASP A 217 14.12 -5.80 -8.14
CA ASP A 217 14.71 -6.92 -8.88
C ASP A 217 14.67 -6.69 -10.39
N GLY A 218 13.53 -6.24 -10.91
CA GLY A 218 13.39 -5.91 -12.32
C GLY A 218 14.42 -4.87 -12.74
N PHE A 219 14.50 -3.76 -12.01
CA PHE A 219 15.34 -2.61 -12.39
C PHE A 219 16.83 -2.86 -12.13
N GLY A 220 17.15 -3.67 -11.11
CA GLY A 220 18.53 -4.03 -10.78
C GLY A 220 19.07 -5.20 -11.62
N GLY A 221 18.23 -6.17 -11.95
CA GLY A 221 18.64 -7.41 -12.63
C GLY A 221 18.44 -7.42 -14.15
N GLY A 222 17.55 -6.57 -14.69
CA GLY A 222 17.24 -6.52 -16.12
C GLY A 222 18.07 -5.50 -16.89
N TRP A 223 18.54 -5.88 -18.08
CA TRP A 223 19.30 -4.98 -18.97
C TRP A 223 18.42 -4.32 -20.03
N THR A 224 17.46 -5.07 -20.56
CA THR A 224 16.49 -4.58 -21.56
C THR A 224 15.09 -4.46 -20.94
N ARG A 225 14.23 -3.61 -21.51
CA ARG A 225 12.82 -3.48 -21.07
C ARG A 225 12.11 -4.84 -20.96
N ALA A 226 12.28 -5.71 -21.95
CA ALA A 226 11.67 -7.03 -21.96
C ALA A 226 12.17 -7.91 -20.80
N GLN A 227 13.47 -7.87 -20.49
CA GLN A 227 14.03 -8.60 -19.34
C GLN A 227 13.55 -8.01 -18.01
N ILE A 228 13.49 -6.69 -17.87
CA ILE A 228 12.99 -6.03 -16.66
C ILE A 228 11.55 -6.49 -16.38
N LEU A 229 10.67 -6.42 -17.38
CA LEU A 229 9.27 -6.86 -17.24
C LEU A 229 9.16 -8.37 -16.97
N ALA A 230 10.01 -9.19 -17.58
CA ALA A 230 10.03 -10.62 -17.32
C ALA A 230 10.47 -10.94 -15.87
N ILE A 231 11.45 -10.21 -15.33
CA ILE A 231 11.89 -10.37 -13.94
C ILE A 231 10.82 -9.90 -12.96
N MET A 232 10.16 -8.76 -13.21
CA MET A 232 9.09 -8.25 -12.35
C MET A 232 7.90 -9.22 -12.23
N LYS A 233 7.70 -10.11 -13.22
CA LYS A 233 6.65 -11.13 -13.19
C LYS A 233 7.07 -12.44 -12.54
N ASP A 234 8.37 -12.60 -12.29
CA ASP A 234 8.91 -13.81 -11.67
C ASP A 234 8.60 -13.78 -10.17
N SER A 235 7.91 -14.81 -9.68
CA SER A 235 7.60 -14.95 -8.26
C SER A 235 8.83 -15.14 -7.35
N ARG A 236 10.01 -15.36 -7.91
CA ARG A 236 11.25 -15.57 -7.16
C ARG A 236 11.90 -14.23 -6.85
N SER A 237 12.16 -13.98 -5.57
CA SER A 237 12.94 -12.82 -5.14
C SER A 237 14.45 -13.03 -5.34
N GLY A 238 15.10 -12.06 -5.97
CA GLY A 238 16.53 -11.93 -6.17
C GLY A 238 17.22 -11.09 -5.09
N SER A 239 18.53 -10.86 -5.30
CA SER A 239 19.36 -10.12 -4.34
C SER A 239 18.99 -8.63 -4.26
N TYR A 240 18.50 -8.02 -5.34
CA TYR A 240 18.12 -6.61 -5.34
C TYR A 240 16.85 -6.36 -4.54
N ALA A 241 15.83 -7.20 -4.68
CA ALA A 241 14.65 -7.19 -3.82
C ALA A 241 15.04 -7.39 -2.37
N THR A 242 15.83 -8.44 -2.08
CA THR A 242 16.22 -8.77 -0.70
C THR A 242 16.95 -7.61 -0.02
N MET A 243 17.99 -7.07 -0.67
CA MET A 243 18.78 -5.97 -0.12
C MET A 243 17.99 -4.66 -0.05
N GLY A 244 17.24 -4.33 -1.11
CA GLY A 244 16.51 -3.07 -1.18
C GLY A 244 15.28 -3.03 -0.29
N ALA A 245 14.51 -4.12 -0.18
CA ALA A 245 13.40 -4.22 0.78
C ALA A 245 13.90 -4.20 2.23
N SER A 246 15.04 -4.86 2.52
CA SER A 246 15.67 -4.78 3.85
C SER A 246 16.09 -3.35 4.18
N PHE A 247 16.76 -2.66 3.24
CA PHE A 247 17.15 -1.27 3.41
C PHE A 247 15.94 -0.35 3.60
N TRP A 248 14.88 -0.53 2.80
CA TRP A 248 13.63 0.22 2.93
C TRP A 248 12.99 0.01 4.31
N ALA A 249 12.87 -1.23 4.77
CA ALA A 249 12.29 -1.54 6.07
C ALA A 249 13.09 -0.93 7.23
N MET A 250 14.42 -1.00 7.15
CA MET A 250 15.33 -0.36 8.11
C MET A 250 15.18 1.16 8.11
N ALA A 251 15.19 1.79 6.93
CA ALA A 251 15.04 3.24 6.79
C ALA A 251 13.68 3.71 7.33
N LYS A 252 12.60 2.98 7.03
CA LYS A 252 11.25 3.23 7.57
C LYS A 252 11.23 3.20 9.09
N CYS A 253 11.73 2.12 9.69
CA CYS A 253 11.72 1.96 11.16
C CYS A 253 12.61 3.01 11.84
N ALA A 254 13.79 3.29 11.27
CA ALA A 254 14.70 4.30 11.80
C ALA A 254 14.09 5.71 11.74
N ALA A 255 13.42 6.07 10.64
CA ALA A 255 12.79 7.38 10.49
C ALA A 255 11.60 7.56 11.44
N ILE A 256 10.75 6.54 11.60
CA ILE A 256 9.66 6.55 12.59
C ILE A 256 10.22 6.68 14.01
N SER A 257 11.26 5.90 14.34
CA SER A 257 11.90 5.97 15.65
C SER A 257 12.50 7.35 15.94
N HIS A 258 13.12 8.00 14.95
CA HIS A 258 13.66 9.35 15.08
C HIS A 258 12.56 10.38 15.33
N LEU A 259 11.44 10.28 14.62
CA LEU A 259 10.28 11.16 14.79
C LEU A 259 9.64 11.05 16.18
N ALA A 260 9.72 9.89 16.82
CA ALA A 260 9.28 9.72 18.20
C ALA A 260 10.19 10.45 19.20
N SER A 261 11.49 10.54 18.92
CA SER A 261 12.49 11.18 19.80
C SER A 261 12.64 12.68 19.55
N TYR A 262 12.31 13.19 18.36
CA TYR A 262 12.57 14.57 17.93
C TYR A 262 11.92 15.64 18.84
N LEU A 263 10.78 15.34 19.47
CA LEU A 263 10.06 16.30 20.32
C LEU A 263 10.61 16.46 21.73
N ALA A 264 11.40 15.49 22.21
CA ALA A 264 12.16 15.68 23.43
C ALA A 264 13.15 16.85 23.29
N TRP A 265 13.59 17.16 22.07
CA TRP A 265 14.54 18.23 21.77
C TRP A 265 13.90 19.62 21.76
N GLU A 266 12.75 19.81 21.10
CA GLU A 266 12.17 21.17 20.88
C GLU A 266 11.47 21.76 22.12
N GLY A 267 11.07 20.93 23.09
CA GLY A 267 10.35 21.35 24.29
C GLY A 267 11.21 21.58 25.54
N SER A 268 12.52 21.32 25.50
CA SER A 268 13.39 21.38 26.68
C SER A 268 14.29 22.60 26.66
N THR A 269 14.08 23.54 27.58
CA THR A 269 15.04 24.62 27.91
C THR A 269 16.29 24.08 28.64
N SER A 270 16.29 22.79 28.96
CA SER A 270 17.30 22.07 29.75
C SER A 270 17.45 20.65 29.19
N GLN A 271 18.53 20.39 28.44
CA GLN A 271 18.86 19.08 27.87
C GLN A 271 18.85 17.91 28.89
N THR A 272 18.96 18.24 30.18
CA THR A 272 18.95 17.31 31.31
C THR A 272 17.55 16.82 31.73
N GLU A 273 16.46 17.54 31.41
CA GLU A 273 15.09 17.15 31.80
C GLU A 273 14.35 16.36 30.72
N ALA A 274 14.59 16.63 29.43
CA ALA A 274 14.01 15.84 28.34
C ALA A 274 14.58 14.42 28.25
N ALA A 275 15.86 14.25 28.56
CA ALA A 275 16.50 12.94 28.66
C ALA A 275 16.02 12.14 29.88
N SER A 276 15.53 12.81 30.94
CA SER A 276 15.05 12.16 32.17
C SER A 276 13.51 12.03 32.24
N SER A 277 12.75 12.75 31.40
CA SER A 277 11.27 12.67 31.36
C SER A 277 10.73 11.61 30.39
N GLY A 278 11.54 11.04 29.50
CA GLY A 278 11.21 9.79 28.78
C GLY A 278 9.96 9.80 27.87
N THR A 279 9.32 10.94 27.63
CA THR A 279 8.04 10.97 26.90
C THR A 279 8.27 10.92 25.39
N LEU A 280 8.53 9.72 24.86
CA LEU A 280 8.53 9.38 23.43
C LEU A 280 7.13 9.41 22.78
N CYS A 281 6.18 10.14 23.38
CA CYS A 281 4.76 10.05 23.07
C CYS A 281 4.36 10.96 21.90
N SER A 282 3.51 10.43 21.03
CA SER A 282 2.76 11.23 20.08
C SER A 282 1.83 12.22 20.79
N VAL A 283 1.77 13.45 20.30
CA VAL A 283 0.77 14.44 20.71
C VAL A 283 -0.25 14.55 19.59
N TRP A 284 -1.51 14.27 19.90
CA TRP A 284 -2.62 14.34 18.96
C TRP A 284 -3.42 15.63 19.18
N ALA A 285 -3.42 16.51 18.18
CA ALA A 285 -4.17 17.76 18.16
C ALA A 285 -4.52 18.14 16.71
N PHE A 286 -5.74 18.60 16.48
CA PHE A 286 -6.17 18.99 15.14
C PHE A 286 -5.29 20.14 14.61
N GLY A 287 -4.60 19.91 13.48
CA GLY A 287 -3.67 20.83 12.84
C GLY A 287 -2.38 21.10 13.61
N ALA A 288 -2.08 20.33 14.66
CA ALA A 288 -0.94 20.55 15.54
C ALA A 288 -0.34 19.25 16.10
N SER A 289 -0.72 18.08 15.56
CA SER A 289 -0.22 16.80 16.02
C SER A 289 1.25 16.63 15.66
N VAL A 290 2.02 16.03 16.57
CA VAL A 290 3.45 15.82 16.42
C VAL A 290 3.85 14.46 16.99
N GLY A 291 4.92 13.86 16.47
CA GLY A 291 5.46 12.58 16.92
C GLY A 291 5.30 11.47 15.89
N GLY A 292 5.66 10.24 16.30
CA GLY A 292 5.66 9.07 15.41
C GLY A 292 4.28 8.69 14.87
N GLY A 293 3.26 8.64 15.73
CA GLY A 293 1.89 8.28 15.35
C GLY A 293 1.27 9.20 14.29
N PRO A 294 1.24 10.53 14.50
CA PRO A 294 0.75 11.48 13.50
C PRO A 294 1.51 11.41 12.17
N ALA A 295 2.83 11.24 12.22
CA ALA A 295 3.65 11.08 11.02
C ALA A 295 3.29 9.79 10.27
N ILE A 296 3.11 8.67 10.99
CA ILE A 296 2.66 7.39 10.42
C ILE A 296 1.34 7.55 9.67
N LEU A 297 0.35 8.19 10.30
CA LEU A 297 -0.97 8.39 9.70
C LEU A 297 -0.86 9.16 8.38
N VAL A 298 -0.18 10.31 8.42
CA VAL A 298 -0.07 11.19 7.26
C VAL A 298 0.74 10.55 6.14
N ALA A 299 1.85 9.86 6.46
CA ALA A 299 2.65 9.19 5.44
C ALA A 299 1.84 8.12 4.70
N GLN A 300 1.07 7.30 5.42
CA GLN A 300 0.23 6.26 4.81
C GLN A 300 -0.87 6.84 3.90
N ALA A 301 -1.48 7.96 4.31
CA ALA A 301 -2.50 8.65 3.51
C ALA A 301 -1.90 9.34 2.28
N ALA A 302 -0.88 10.17 2.49
CA ALA A 302 -0.31 11.04 1.47
C ALA A 302 0.48 10.27 0.41
N ALA A 303 1.21 9.21 0.78
CA ALA A 303 1.92 8.38 -0.20
C ALA A 303 0.96 7.73 -1.22
N ARG A 304 -0.19 7.24 -0.77
CA ARG A 304 -1.22 6.64 -1.62
C ARG A 304 -1.93 7.64 -2.54
N ALA A 305 -1.89 8.93 -2.22
CA ALA A 305 -2.40 9.98 -3.11
C ALA A 305 -1.62 10.09 -4.43
N THR A 306 -0.40 9.52 -4.50
CA THR A 306 0.42 9.52 -5.72
C THR A 306 -0.08 8.55 -6.81
N ALA A 307 -0.90 7.55 -6.47
CA ALA A 307 -1.37 6.55 -7.43
C ALA A 307 -2.20 7.17 -8.57
N ALA A 308 -3.17 8.02 -8.22
CA ALA A 308 -4.05 8.68 -9.19
C ALA A 308 -3.30 9.56 -10.21
N PRO A 309 -2.42 10.51 -9.82
CA PRO A 309 -1.68 11.31 -10.79
C PRO A 309 -0.70 10.47 -11.62
N LEU A 310 -0.08 9.42 -11.07
CA LEU A 310 0.79 8.52 -11.84
C LEU A 310 0.05 7.82 -12.97
N ILE A 311 -1.11 7.22 -12.66
CA ILE A 311 -1.95 6.54 -13.64
C ILE A 311 -2.59 7.54 -14.60
N TYR A 312 -2.89 8.77 -14.17
CA TYR A 312 -3.46 9.77 -15.06
C TYR A 312 -2.43 10.34 -16.05
N MET A 313 -1.19 10.57 -15.61
CA MET A 313 -0.18 11.29 -16.39
C MET A 313 0.66 10.40 -17.31
N PHE A 314 0.74 9.09 -17.02
CA PHE A 314 1.64 8.17 -17.72
C PHE A 314 0.87 6.96 -18.26
N GLU A 315 1.32 6.46 -19.41
CA GLU A 315 0.73 5.29 -20.06
C GLU A 315 0.87 4.05 -19.17
N TYR A 316 -0.22 3.31 -18.99
CA TYR A 316 -0.17 2.05 -18.29
C TYR A 316 0.50 0.98 -19.17
N VAL A 317 1.51 0.29 -18.65
CA VAL A 317 2.24 -0.73 -19.41
C VAL A 317 1.37 -1.96 -19.58
N VAL A 318 1.03 -2.26 -20.84
CA VAL A 318 0.31 -3.44 -21.31
C VAL A 318 1.32 -4.47 -21.79
N ASP A 319 1.12 -5.75 -21.46
CA ASP A 319 1.94 -6.85 -21.98
C ASP A 319 1.04 -7.97 -22.50
N ASP A 320 1.09 -8.17 -23.81
CA ASP A 320 0.21 -9.09 -24.56
C ASP A 320 0.65 -10.56 -24.46
N GLN A 321 1.79 -10.86 -23.83
CA GLN A 321 2.37 -12.21 -23.82
C GLN A 321 1.98 -13.08 -22.59
N ASP A 322 1.07 -12.62 -21.73
CA ASP A 322 0.78 -13.26 -20.44
C ASP A 322 -0.73 -13.51 -20.22
N ALA A 323 -1.08 -14.67 -19.63
CA ALA A 323 -2.44 -15.03 -19.24
C ALA A 323 -2.99 -14.15 -18.10
N LYS A 324 -2.12 -13.61 -17.23
CA LYS A 324 -2.51 -12.53 -16.28
C LYS A 324 -2.67 -11.18 -17.00
N GLY A 325 -2.07 -11.04 -18.18
CA GLY A 325 -2.11 -9.84 -19.02
C GLY A 325 -3.54 -9.40 -19.33
N GLU A 326 -4.49 -10.32 -19.52
CA GLU A 326 -5.88 -9.95 -19.84
C GLU A 326 -6.52 -8.99 -18.83
N TYR A 327 -6.36 -9.26 -17.52
CA TYR A 327 -6.90 -8.38 -16.47
C TYR A 327 -6.15 -7.04 -16.40
N TYR A 328 -4.82 -7.06 -16.47
CA TYR A 328 -4.01 -5.84 -16.40
C TYR A 328 -4.14 -4.96 -17.66
N ASN A 329 -4.36 -5.57 -18.81
CA ASN A 329 -4.64 -4.88 -20.07
C ASN A 329 -6.03 -4.26 -20.00
N TRP A 330 -7.03 -4.97 -19.48
CA TRP A 330 -8.36 -4.40 -19.20
C TRP A 330 -8.31 -3.24 -18.19
N PHE A 331 -7.43 -3.34 -17.19
CA PHE A 331 -7.14 -2.24 -16.28
C PHE A 331 -6.48 -1.04 -16.97
N GLY A 332 -5.51 -1.28 -17.85
CA GLY A 332 -4.88 -0.26 -18.68
C GLY A 332 -5.89 0.48 -19.58
N GLU A 333 -6.79 -0.24 -20.24
CA GLU A 333 -7.88 0.36 -21.03
C GLU A 333 -8.85 1.18 -20.16
N SER A 334 -9.05 0.76 -18.91
CA SER A 334 -9.88 1.47 -17.94
C SER A 334 -9.28 2.82 -17.52
N GLN A 335 -8.01 3.12 -17.84
CA GLN A 335 -7.32 4.36 -17.46
C GLN A 335 -8.11 5.62 -17.84
N ARG A 336 -8.85 5.59 -18.96
CA ARG A 336 -9.72 6.69 -19.40
C ARG A 336 -10.83 7.07 -18.40
N LEU A 337 -11.20 6.15 -17.50
CA LEU A 337 -12.23 6.35 -16.48
C LEU A 337 -11.75 7.22 -15.30
N LEU A 338 -10.43 7.42 -15.17
CA LEU A 338 -9.83 8.28 -14.17
C LEU A 338 -9.79 9.72 -14.67
N GLY A 339 -10.87 10.47 -14.44
CA GLY A 339 -10.94 11.89 -14.81
C GLY A 339 -10.10 12.79 -13.89
N TRP A 340 -9.72 13.96 -14.41
CA TRP A 340 -9.01 15.03 -13.68
C TRP A 340 -9.61 15.34 -12.29
N CYS A 341 -10.94 15.43 -12.19
CA CYS A 341 -11.61 15.70 -10.91
C CYS A 341 -11.26 14.66 -9.83
N ARG A 342 -11.15 13.37 -10.19
CA ARG A 342 -10.76 12.31 -9.24
C ARG A 342 -9.31 12.43 -8.82
N VAL A 343 -8.42 12.81 -9.74
CA VAL A 343 -7.00 13.04 -9.44
C VAL A 343 -6.85 14.19 -8.45
N VAL A 344 -7.52 15.32 -8.71
CA VAL A 344 -7.53 16.46 -7.79
C VAL A 344 -8.13 16.08 -6.45
N SER A 345 -9.25 15.35 -6.43
CA SER A 345 -9.87 14.91 -5.18
C SER A 345 -8.97 13.98 -4.38
N ALA A 346 -8.20 13.08 -5.02
CA ALA A 346 -7.23 12.23 -4.33
C ALA A 346 -6.10 13.06 -3.70
N LEU A 347 -5.50 13.97 -4.48
CA LEU A 347 -4.44 14.86 -3.99
C LEU A 347 -4.95 15.79 -2.88
N ALA A 348 -6.15 16.35 -3.04
CA ALA A 348 -6.80 17.19 -2.05
C ALA A 348 -7.12 16.43 -0.77
N ALA A 349 -7.59 15.18 -0.85
CA ALA A 349 -7.83 14.34 0.31
C ALA A 349 -6.53 14.07 1.09
N GLY A 350 -5.44 13.69 0.38
CA GLY A 350 -4.12 13.51 1.00
C GLY A 350 -3.60 14.77 1.68
N ALA A 351 -3.71 15.93 1.02
CA ALA A 351 -3.32 17.22 1.58
C ALA A 351 -4.20 17.62 2.78
N ALA A 352 -5.52 17.46 2.68
CA ALA A 352 -6.45 17.78 3.76
C ALA A 352 -6.16 16.96 5.01
N ILE A 353 -5.88 15.66 4.87
CA ILE A 353 -5.45 14.81 5.99
C ILE A 353 -4.14 15.32 6.60
N ALA A 354 -3.16 15.70 5.78
CA ALA A 354 -1.90 16.25 6.26
C ALA A 354 -2.10 17.55 7.07
N TYR A 355 -2.89 18.50 6.57
CA TYR A 355 -3.18 19.76 7.26
C TYR A 355 -4.11 19.62 8.46
N ALA A 356 -4.99 18.62 8.48
CA ALA A 356 -5.85 18.31 9.62
C ALA A 356 -5.07 17.66 10.78
N VAL A 357 -3.96 16.98 10.49
CA VAL A 357 -3.17 16.28 11.50
C VAL A 357 -1.95 17.11 11.92
N LEU A 358 -1.15 17.61 10.99
CA LEU A 358 0.16 18.21 11.28
C LEU A 358 0.12 19.74 11.31
N PRO A 359 1.09 20.39 12.00
CA PRO A 359 1.35 21.81 11.85
C PRO A 359 1.53 22.23 10.39
N LEU A 360 1.14 23.46 10.07
CA LEU A 360 1.19 24.01 8.70
C LEU A 360 2.57 23.83 8.02
N SER A 361 3.65 24.05 8.76
CA SER A 361 5.04 23.91 8.27
C SER A 361 5.41 22.46 7.92
N ARG A 362 4.88 21.48 8.66
CA ARG A 362 5.14 20.05 8.43
C ARG A 362 4.22 19.50 7.35
N ALA A 363 2.94 19.90 7.36
CA ALA A 363 1.99 19.53 6.33
C ALA A 363 2.41 20.01 4.92
N THR A 364 2.93 21.24 4.80
CA THR A 364 3.45 21.76 3.52
C THR A 364 4.63 20.94 2.99
N ARG A 365 5.51 20.44 3.86
CA ARG A 365 6.60 19.52 3.45
C ARG A 365 6.06 18.22 2.87
N VAL A 366 5.06 17.62 3.50
CA VAL A 366 4.40 16.39 3.00
C VAL A 366 3.81 16.63 1.61
N VAL A 367 3.05 17.71 1.44
CA VAL A 367 2.46 18.07 0.14
C VAL A 367 3.55 18.30 -0.90
N GLY A 368 4.65 18.96 -0.55
CA GLY A 368 5.81 19.15 -1.42
C GLY A 368 6.44 17.84 -1.88
N VAL A 369 6.63 16.88 -0.96
CA VAL A 369 7.14 15.53 -1.27
C VAL A 369 6.22 14.84 -2.28
N VAL A 370 4.91 14.82 -2.03
CA VAL A 370 3.92 14.18 -2.93
C VAL A 370 3.90 14.83 -4.31
N ALA A 371 3.91 16.17 -4.36
CA ALA A 371 3.88 16.93 -5.60
C ALA A 371 5.11 16.70 -6.49
N ILE A 372 6.28 16.47 -5.87
CA ILE A 372 7.53 16.21 -6.58
C ILE A 372 7.67 14.73 -6.96
N ALA A 373 7.30 13.83 -6.05
CA ALA A 373 7.56 12.41 -6.21
C ALA A 373 6.75 11.78 -7.36
N ALA A 374 5.47 12.12 -7.52
CA ALA A 374 4.64 11.53 -8.57
C ALA A 374 5.18 11.83 -9.99
N PRO A 375 5.47 13.09 -10.38
CA PRO A 375 6.07 13.37 -11.68
C PRO A 375 7.44 12.71 -11.87
N LEU A 376 8.32 12.75 -10.87
CA LEU A 376 9.66 12.17 -10.99
C LEU A 376 9.62 10.65 -11.15
N ALA A 377 8.77 9.98 -10.36
CA ALA A 377 8.57 8.54 -10.47
C ALA A 377 7.97 8.17 -11.82
N GLY A 378 6.99 8.92 -12.34
CA GLY A 378 6.43 8.63 -13.65
C GLY A 378 7.42 8.87 -14.80
N LEU A 379 8.22 9.94 -14.75
CA LEU A 379 9.30 10.17 -15.71
C LEU A 379 10.33 9.04 -15.69
N TYR A 380 10.69 8.57 -14.50
CA TYR A 380 11.62 7.46 -14.33
C TYR A 380 11.03 6.14 -14.86
N GLY A 381 9.80 5.81 -14.48
CA GLY A 381 9.09 4.62 -14.99
C GLY A 381 8.99 4.63 -16.52
N ARG A 382 8.65 5.78 -17.12
CA ARG A 382 8.62 5.95 -18.58
C ARG A 382 9.98 5.66 -19.23
N SER A 383 11.08 6.09 -18.62
CA SER A 383 12.43 5.84 -19.14
C SER A 383 12.92 4.39 -19.00
N ILE A 384 12.40 3.63 -18.04
CA ILE A 384 12.86 2.25 -17.77
C ILE A 384 11.92 1.22 -18.41
N ILE A 385 10.62 1.32 -18.12
CA ILE A 385 9.60 0.34 -18.53
C ILE A 385 8.61 0.89 -19.57
N GLY A 386 8.79 2.14 -20.01
CA GLY A 386 7.94 2.76 -21.04
C GLY A 386 6.65 3.39 -20.50
N GLY A 387 6.39 3.31 -19.19
CA GLY A 387 5.18 3.85 -18.57
C GLY A 387 5.11 3.56 -17.07
N VAL A 388 3.92 3.26 -16.58
CA VAL A 388 3.65 2.84 -15.20
C VAL A 388 2.91 1.50 -15.15
N MET A 389 3.12 0.70 -14.11
CA MET A 389 2.40 -0.56 -13.87
C MET A 389 2.11 -0.72 -12.37
N GLY A 390 1.20 -1.63 -12.01
CA GLY A 390 0.78 -1.84 -10.62
C GLY A 390 1.92 -1.98 -9.61
N ASP A 391 2.90 -2.83 -9.89
CA ASP A 391 4.03 -3.10 -8.97
C ASP A 391 4.92 -1.87 -8.80
N TYR A 392 5.17 -1.13 -9.89
CA TYR A 392 5.90 0.12 -9.87
C TYR A 392 5.16 1.23 -9.10
N LEU A 393 3.84 1.25 -9.15
CA LEU A 393 3.01 2.11 -8.31
C LEU A 393 3.20 1.76 -6.83
N GLY A 394 3.17 0.47 -6.48
CA GLY A 394 3.44 -0.02 -5.12
C GLY A 394 4.81 0.43 -4.61
N ALA A 395 5.85 0.21 -5.42
CA ALA A 395 7.21 0.66 -5.14
C ALA A 395 7.28 2.17 -4.88
N THR A 396 6.60 2.96 -5.72
CA THR A 396 6.54 4.42 -5.56
C THR A 396 5.87 4.82 -4.25
N ILE A 397 4.77 4.19 -3.87
CA ILE A 397 4.09 4.45 -2.59
C ILE A 397 5.03 4.15 -1.41
N CYS A 398 5.74 3.02 -1.43
CA CYS A 398 6.71 2.65 -0.39
C CYS A 398 7.86 3.68 -0.26
N ILE A 399 8.40 4.16 -1.38
CA ILE A 399 9.49 5.16 -1.39
C ILE A 399 8.99 6.52 -0.90
N VAL A 400 7.79 6.93 -1.34
CA VAL A 400 7.18 8.20 -0.91
C VAL A 400 6.85 8.19 0.57
N GLU A 401 6.38 7.06 1.11
CA GLU A 401 6.12 6.89 2.55
C GLU A 401 7.39 7.20 3.38
N VAL A 402 8.53 6.60 3.02
CA VAL A 402 9.80 6.85 3.71
C VAL A 402 10.31 8.28 3.49
N SER A 403 10.15 8.81 2.28
CA SER A 403 10.52 10.19 1.96
C SER A 403 9.75 11.21 2.82
N ILE A 404 8.48 10.93 3.10
CA ILE A 404 7.67 11.75 4.02
C ILE A 404 8.23 11.69 5.44
N TYR A 405 8.58 10.51 5.97
CA TYR A 405 9.18 10.41 7.30
C TYR A 405 10.49 11.20 7.41
N VAL A 406 11.36 11.08 6.40
CA VAL A 406 12.63 11.84 6.34
C VAL A 406 12.36 13.35 6.28
N ALA A 407 11.42 13.80 5.45
CA ALA A 407 11.07 15.22 5.36
C ALA A 407 10.51 15.78 6.67
N LEU A 408 9.70 15.00 7.39
CA LEU A 408 9.16 15.37 8.69
C LEU A 408 10.24 15.39 9.80
N GLY A 409 11.22 14.50 9.74
CA GLY A 409 12.31 14.40 10.72
C GLY A 409 13.48 15.35 10.44
N SER A 410 13.49 16.01 9.28
CA SER A 410 14.54 16.95 8.89
C SER A 410 14.45 18.27 9.65
N ALA A 411 15.60 18.75 10.14
CA ALA A 411 15.75 20.02 10.85
C ALA A 411 15.69 21.25 9.92
N VAL A 412 14.75 21.27 8.97
CA VAL A 412 14.47 22.48 8.18
C VAL A 412 13.96 23.54 9.15
N PRO A 413 14.58 24.73 9.21
CA PRO A 413 14.15 25.80 10.09
C PRO A 413 12.64 26.03 9.97
N GLU A 414 11.93 25.98 11.10
CA GLU A 414 10.52 26.33 11.10
C GLU A 414 10.39 27.81 10.75
N PHE A 415 9.60 28.08 9.71
CA PHE A 415 9.29 29.44 9.29
C PHE A 415 8.37 30.08 10.34
N ARG A 416 8.93 30.62 11.42
CA ARG A 416 8.21 31.45 12.38
C ARG A 416 7.98 32.81 11.76
N LEU A 417 6.73 33.10 11.39
CA LEU A 417 6.30 34.48 11.25
C LEU A 417 6.42 35.15 12.62
N GLN A 418 7.55 35.83 12.82
CA GLN A 418 7.67 37.00 13.69
C GLN A 418 6.34 37.77 13.72
N PRO A 419 5.42 37.73 14.71
CA PRO A 419 4.40 38.75 14.74
C PRO A 419 5.18 40.06 14.86
N VAL A 420 5.09 40.90 13.83
CA VAL A 420 5.75 42.21 13.79
C VAL A 420 5.38 42.89 15.09
N SER A 421 6.37 43.00 15.99
CA SER A 421 6.15 43.57 17.31
C SER A 421 5.55 44.96 17.12
N ALA A 422 4.67 45.37 18.02
CA ALA A 422 4.09 46.71 17.97
C ALA A 422 5.16 47.82 17.85
N ALA A 423 6.40 47.53 18.29
CA ALA A 423 7.57 48.39 18.13
C ALA A 423 7.97 48.66 16.66
N ALA A 424 7.78 47.70 15.74
CA ALA A 424 8.07 47.88 14.31
C ALA A 424 6.96 48.63 13.55
N ARG A 425 5.74 48.75 14.11
CA ARG A 425 4.68 49.59 13.51
C ARG A 425 4.95 51.08 13.63
N HIS A 426 5.75 51.49 14.61
CA HIS A 426 6.14 52.89 14.78
C HIS A 426 7.32 53.32 13.88
N SER A 427 8.06 52.38 13.29
CA SER A 427 9.15 52.68 12.34
C SER A 427 8.74 52.57 10.86
N ALA A 428 7.56 52.00 10.58
CA ALA A 428 7.09 51.70 9.22
C ALA A 428 6.13 52.76 8.63
N GLN A 429 6.13 53.99 9.14
CA GLN A 429 5.41 55.10 8.53
C GLN A 429 6.20 55.80 7.40
N GLY A 430 7.39 55.29 7.03
CA GLY A 430 8.31 56.00 6.13
C GLY A 430 8.58 55.40 4.74
N GLU A 431 8.42 54.10 4.50
CA GLU A 431 8.90 53.51 3.24
C GLU A 431 7.90 52.53 2.62
N SER A 432 7.51 52.85 1.39
CA SER A 432 6.76 51.95 0.50
C SER A 432 7.51 50.62 0.36
N GLN A 433 6.93 49.54 0.90
CA GLN A 433 7.45 48.20 0.69
C GLN A 433 7.31 47.83 -0.79
N ASN A 434 8.39 47.98 -1.55
CA ASN A 434 8.44 47.60 -2.96
C ASN A 434 8.20 46.09 -3.12
N LEU A 435 7.31 45.71 -4.05
CA LEU A 435 7.03 44.30 -4.43
C LEU A 435 8.32 43.49 -4.71
N ALA A 436 9.40 44.15 -5.11
CA ALA A 436 10.71 43.55 -5.32
C ALA A 436 11.37 43.03 -4.03
N SER A 437 11.18 43.68 -2.86
CA SER A 437 11.72 43.18 -1.59
C SER A 437 10.97 41.94 -1.12
N ILE A 438 9.65 41.91 -1.30
CA ILE A 438 8.80 40.74 -1.03
C ILE A 438 9.18 39.58 -1.98
N ALA A 439 9.39 39.85 -3.27
CA ALA A 439 9.80 38.84 -4.25
C ALA A 439 11.20 38.29 -3.96
N MET A 440 12.16 39.14 -3.61
CA MET A 440 13.53 38.74 -3.25
C MET A 440 13.58 37.96 -1.95
N GLU A 441 12.73 38.31 -0.98
CA GLU A 441 12.56 37.58 0.27
C GLU A 441 11.94 36.20 0.00
N VAL A 442 10.93 36.08 -0.88
CA VAL A 442 10.37 34.79 -1.32
C VAL A 442 11.40 33.95 -2.08
N PHE A 443 12.23 34.56 -2.93
CA PHE A 443 13.29 33.87 -3.69
C PHE A 443 14.43 33.38 -2.79
N SER A 444 14.86 34.21 -1.84
CA SER A 444 15.81 33.86 -0.77
C SER A 444 15.28 32.69 0.08
N ARG A 445 13.97 32.67 0.34
CA ARG A 445 13.26 31.62 1.09
C ARG A 445 13.09 30.31 0.32
N LEU A 446 12.96 30.35 -1.01
CA LEU A 446 13.07 29.17 -1.87
C LEU A 446 14.51 28.61 -1.91
N GLY A 447 15.53 29.43 -1.63
CA GLY A 447 16.92 28.98 -1.52
C GLY A 447 17.20 28.04 -0.35
N GLN A 448 16.31 27.97 0.65
CA GLN A 448 16.44 27.08 1.82
C GLN A 448 15.88 25.66 1.59
N LEU A 449 15.47 25.34 0.36
CA LEU A 449 15.02 24.01 -0.08
C LEU A 449 16.13 22.92 -0.04
N GLY A 450 17.22 23.10 0.70
CA GLY A 450 18.35 22.17 0.80
C GLY A 450 17.95 20.67 0.87
N PRO A 451 17.03 20.25 1.74
CA PRO A 451 16.59 18.85 1.79
C PRO A 451 15.63 18.44 0.67
N LEU A 452 14.88 19.38 0.05
CA LEU A 452 14.12 19.11 -1.17
C LEU A 452 15.04 19.02 -2.40
N CYS A 453 16.18 19.72 -2.41
CA CYS A 453 17.26 19.52 -3.37
C CYS A 453 17.96 18.17 -3.16
N TRP A 454 18.21 17.74 -1.92
CA TRP A 454 18.73 16.38 -1.64
C TRP A 454 17.74 15.29 -2.02
N LEU A 455 16.44 15.47 -1.75
CA LEU A 455 15.40 14.56 -2.19
C LEU A 455 15.29 14.53 -3.71
N ALA A 456 15.34 15.69 -4.38
CA ALA A 456 15.42 15.78 -5.83
C ALA A 456 16.69 15.11 -6.37
N LEU A 457 17.83 15.19 -5.66
CA LEU A 457 19.08 14.51 -6.03
C LEU A 457 18.99 12.99 -5.86
N VAL A 458 18.37 12.51 -4.77
CA VAL A 458 18.12 11.08 -4.51
C VAL A 458 17.10 10.51 -5.49
N LEU A 459 16.08 11.29 -5.87
CA LEU A 459 15.11 10.91 -6.90
C LEU A 459 15.66 11.09 -8.33
N ALA A 460 16.66 11.94 -8.53
CA ALA A 460 17.35 12.13 -9.81
C ALA A 460 18.55 11.20 -10.00
N LEU A 461 19.10 10.60 -8.95
CA LEU A 461 20.17 9.59 -9.00
C LEU A 461 19.78 8.40 -9.90
N PRO A 462 18.56 7.85 -9.79
CA PRO A 462 18.05 6.87 -10.75
C PRO A 462 17.98 7.38 -12.19
N GLN A 463 17.63 8.66 -12.41
CA GLN A 463 17.61 9.27 -13.75
C GLN A 463 19.01 9.46 -14.33
N ALA A 464 19.98 9.86 -13.49
CA ALA A 464 21.38 9.96 -13.85
C ALA A 464 21.96 8.58 -14.18
N TYR A 465 21.56 7.54 -13.43
CA TYR A 465 21.89 6.15 -13.72
C TYR A 465 21.28 5.68 -15.05
N ALA A 466 20.00 5.96 -15.32
CA ALA A 466 19.36 5.66 -16.60
C ALA A 466 20.09 6.33 -17.78
N ALA A 467 20.43 7.62 -17.65
CA ALA A 467 21.17 8.36 -18.67
C ALA A 467 22.62 7.86 -18.86
N TRP A 468 23.24 7.34 -17.79
CA TRP A 468 24.53 6.66 -17.88
C TRP A 468 24.39 5.29 -18.58
N ARG A 469 23.38 4.50 -18.22
CA ARG A 469 23.06 3.20 -18.83
C ARG A 469 22.84 3.33 -20.33
N ASP A 470 22.01 4.27 -20.77
CA ASP A 470 21.78 4.58 -22.18
C ASP A 470 23.07 4.91 -22.95
N ARG A 471 24.00 5.65 -22.32
CA ARG A 471 25.31 5.95 -22.90
C ARG A 471 26.20 4.72 -22.96
N TYR A 472 26.10 3.84 -21.98
CA TYR A 472 26.85 2.58 -21.93
C TYR A 472 26.37 1.61 -23.01
N GLU A 473 25.05 1.44 -23.18
CA GLU A 473 24.45 0.61 -24.25
C GLU A 473 24.84 1.10 -25.64
N ARG A 474 24.80 2.42 -25.88
CA ARG A 474 25.27 3.00 -27.15
C ARG A 474 26.76 2.75 -27.43
N LYS A 475 27.58 2.56 -26.39
CA LYS A 475 29.00 2.21 -26.54
C LYS A 475 29.20 0.71 -26.77
N LEU A 476 28.37 -0.14 -26.16
CA LEU A 476 28.37 -1.59 -26.37
C LEU A 476 27.94 -1.95 -27.79
N HIS A 477 26.91 -1.31 -28.33
CA HIS A 477 26.48 -1.53 -29.73
C HIS A 477 27.46 -0.99 -30.79
N LYS A 478 28.39 -0.11 -30.40
CA LYS A 478 29.44 0.43 -31.28
C LYS A 478 30.74 -0.39 -31.25
N LYS A 479 30.92 -1.27 -30.27
CA LYS A 479 32.00 -2.24 -30.20
C LYS A 479 31.51 -3.57 -30.76
#